data_AF-A0A1B0DPX6-F1
#
_entry.id   AF-A0A1B0DPX6-F1
#
_cell.length_a   1.000
_cell.length_b   1.000
_cell.length_c   1.000
_cell.angle_alpha   90.00
_cell.angle_beta   90.00
_cell.angle_gamma   90.00
#
_symmetry.space_group_name_H-M   'P 1'
#
loop_
_entity.id
_entity.type
_entity.pdbx_description
1 polymer ?
#
loop_
_entity_poly.entity_id
_entity_poly.type
_entity_poly.pdbx_seq_one_letter_code
_entity_poly.pdbx_strand_id
1 'polypeptide(L)'
;MPTFNEEIQSDFAETLAQMLAALRGLLPWSTVLKFDASVNSLIDVVVQILLPTETPEPKIVTLAAAQLLLSISSIMRPNGLQEQSGMLQMIQAGRNLPHLDRQTSQLVFQSICNCLILPHQQNLASGNQQEVLSQRAHRLSEYINSLAKDLLAVAPQTLPGKVTEIVVSSLPILREILDYYESSASMTKQLLLSAFRGILEKSLQVYNEYYSTCPDITDAVLSFGFSVIRTLQIQLGTEYVRHILGIFLNACTKNSFTESRMKSTETLLQILCLIVKTSGAGVLLPAILELTLDHLVPFLVQESNWASKSDIVATLYELFDGILINHWNYFYKTSVLRRLKTDAEVGGTEGEKIQHGERFLAILTMYGDALVQNDPHICQIVLKSLQAVNEHWKLYQKEAFQMHLLSSFQYTLINCLLMPEGALFYDQLMQTLFTMGQVNSQTLYRSFLAAGFAPESQIIRDICATSDLPTFSFQMGHLIQDTRCGQNSKAISKPLP
;
A
#
# COMPACT_ATOMS: atom_id res chain seq x y z
N MET A 1 -54.58 3.68 -7.56
CA MET A 1 -53.34 4.49 -7.58
C MET A 1 -53.07 4.83 -9.05
N PRO A 2 -53.15 6.09 -9.47
CA PRO A 2 -52.85 6.46 -10.85
C PRO A 2 -51.34 6.25 -11.07
N THR A 3 -50.98 5.49 -12.09
CA THR A 3 -49.60 5.28 -12.54
C THR A 3 -49.07 6.61 -13.07
N PHE A 4 -48.34 7.34 -12.22
CA PHE A 4 -47.56 8.50 -12.66
C PHE A 4 -46.59 8.04 -13.76
N ASN A 5 -46.47 8.84 -14.82
CA ASN A 5 -45.58 8.57 -15.95
C ASN A 5 -44.14 8.39 -15.42
N GLU A 6 -43.43 7.33 -15.81
CA GLU A 6 -42.09 6.99 -15.28
C GLU A 6 -41.10 8.17 -15.39
N GLU A 7 -41.23 9.00 -16.44
CA GLU A 7 -40.45 10.23 -16.63
C GLU A 7 -40.65 11.25 -15.51
N ILE A 8 -41.89 11.47 -15.05
CA ILE A 8 -42.19 12.43 -13.99
C ILE A 8 -41.66 11.95 -12.64
N GLN A 9 -41.68 10.63 -12.41
CA GLN A 9 -41.09 10.03 -11.20
C GLN A 9 -39.56 10.18 -11.20
N SER A 10 -38.92 10.02 -12.36
CA SER A 10 -37.48 10.25 -12.52
C SER A 10 -37.10 11.71 -12.26
N ASP A 11 -37.82 12.66 -12.86
CA ASP A 11 -37.56 14.10 -12.67
C ASP A 11 -37.75 14.54 -11.21
N PHE A 12 -38.76 13.97 -10.52
CA PHE A 12 -38.97 14.23 -9.11
C PHE A 12 -37.84 13.67 -8.24
N ALA A 13 -37.37 12.45 -8.55
CA ALA A 13 -36.23 11.84 -7.86
C ALA A 13 -34.94 12.65 -8.04
N GLU A 14 -34.67 13.15 -9.24
CA GLU A 14 -33.53 14.03 -9.50
C GLU A 14 -33.64 15.33 -8.71
N THR A 15 -34.83 15.96 -8.71
CA THR A 15 -35.06 17.19 -7.96
C THR A 15 -34.85 16.98 -6.46
N LEU A 16 -35.35 15.87 -5.92
CA LEU A 16 -35.14 15.50 -4.51
C LEU A 16 -33.66 15.26 -4.19
N ALA A 17 -32.94 14.54 -5.04
CA ALA A 17 -31.50 14.33 -4.86
C ALA A 17 -30.70 15.64 -4.92
N GLN A 18 -31.05 16.55 -5.83
CA GLN A 18 -30.44 17.88 -5.92
C GLN A 18 -30.73 18.73 -4.67
N MET A 19 -31.95 18.67 -4.13
CA MET A 19 -32.29 19.35 -2.88
C MET A 19 -31.46 18.83 -1.70
N LEU A 20 -31.32 17.50 -1.56
CA LEU A 20 -30.48 16.90 -0.53
C LEU A 20 -29.00 17.27 -0.69
N ALA A 21 -28.49 17.31 -1.93
CA ALA A 21 -27.13 17.73 -2.23
C ALA A 21 -26.89 19.22 -1.93
N ALA A 22 -27.86 20.09 -2.23
CA ALA A 22 -27.82 21.50 -1.90
C ALA A 22 -27.82 21.73 -0.39
N LEU A 23 -28.70 21.02 0.35
CA LEU A 23 -28.71 21.04 1.81
C LEU A 23 -27.35 20.63 2.38
N ARG A 24 -26.74 19.57 1.84
CA ARG A 24 -25.40 19.12 2.24
C ARG A 24 -24.35 20.23 2.09
N GLY A 25 -24.36 20.95 0.98
CA GLY A 25 -23.44 22.06 0.72
C GLY A 25 -23.64 23.26 1.65
N LEU A 26 -24.87 23.45 2.15
CA LEU A 26 -25.23 24.54 3.06
C LEU A 26 -24.95 24.22 4.54
N LEU A 27 -24.78 22.94 4.92
CA LEU A 27 -24.53 22.51 6.30
C LEU A 27 -23.39 23.27 7.00
N PRO A 28 -22.20 23.47 6.39
CA PRO A 28 -21.08 24.15 7.07
C PRO A 28 -21.37 25.63 7.38
N TRP A 29 -22.27 26.25 6.63
CA TRP A 29 -22.58 27.68 6.68
C TRP A 29 -23.84 27.98 7.50
N SER A 30 -24.64 26.97 7.79
CA SER A 30 -25.92 27.14 8.46
C SER A 30 -25.75 27.38 9.97
N THR A 31 -26.13 28.58 10.42
CA THR A 31 -26.30 28.89 11.84
C THR A 31 -27.63 28.40 12.39
N VAL A 32 -28.63 28.20 11.52
CA VAL A 32 -29.99 27.75 11.86
C VAL A 32 -30.03 26.24 12.15
N LEU A 33 -29.22 25.45 11.45
CA LEU A 33 -29.07 24.02 11.74
C LEU A 33 -28.21 23.75 12.98
N LYS A 34 -27.92 24.77 13.80
CA LYS A 34 -27.40 24.58 15.17
C LYS A 34 -28.52 24.34 16.19
N PHE A 35 -29.79 24.51 15.81
CA PHE A 35 -30.94 24.20 16.65
C PHE A 35 -31.33 22.73 16.52
N ASP A 36 -31.22 21.99 17.62
CA ASP A 36 -31.40 20.53 17.69
C ASP A 36 -32.71 20.06 17.02
N ALA A 37 -33.85 20.73 17.23
CA ALA A 37 -35.15 20.27 16.72
C ALA A 37 -35.25 20.18 15.18
N SER A 38 -34.69 21.16 14.46
CA SER A 38 -34.74 21.20 12.99
C SER A 38 -33.82 20.14 12.36
N VAL A 39 -32.68 19.90 12.99
CA VAL A 39 -31.71 18.87 12.58
C VAL A 39 -32.28 17.48 12.87
N ASN A 40 -32.94 17.28 14.02
CA ASN A 40 -33.58 16.02 14.36
C ASN A 40 -34.64 15.63 13.33
N SER A 41 -35.50 16.58 12.93
CA SER A 41 -36.51 16.35 11.87
C SER A 41 -35.86 16.00 10.53
N LEU A 42 -34.79 16.71 10.15
CA LEU A 42 -34.04 16.40 8.93
C LEU A 42 -33.45 14.99 8.97
N ILE A 43 -32.89 14.58 10.12
CA ILE A 43 -32.33 13.25 10.29
C ILE A 43 -33.41 12.17 10.20
N ASP A 44 -34.57 12.37 10.84
CA ASP A 44 -35.68 11.41 10.74
C ASP A 44 -36.14 11.23 9.27
N VAL A 45 -36.23 12.31 8.50
CA VAL A 45 -36.57 12.24 7.05
C VAL A 45 -35.49 11.48 6.28
N VAL A 46 -34.22 11.81 6.50
CA VAL A 46 -33.09 11.15 5.81
C VAL A 46 -33.02 9.66 6.17
N VAL A 47 -33.25 9.32 7.43
CA VAL A 47 -33.29 7.93 7.90
C VAL A 47 -34.46 7.17 7.28
N GLN A 48 -35.66 7.77 7.18
CA GLN A 48 -36.81 7.13 6.55
C GLN A 48 -36.56 6.79 5.07
N ILE A 49 -35.83 7.64 4.34
CA ILE A 49 -35.41 7.36 2.96
C ILE A 49 -34.45 6.16 2.90
N LEU A 50 -33.61 5.97 3.91
CA LEU A 50 -32.56 4.94 3.94
C LEU A 50 -33.03 3.60 4.51
N LEU A 51 -34.06 3.58 5.35
CA LEU A 51 -34.60 2.35 5.92
C LEU A 51 -35.37 1.52 4.88
N PRO A 52 -35.46 0.18 5.05
CA PRO A 52 -36.22 -0.67 4.14
C PRO A 52 -37.72 -0.31 4.17
N THR A 53 -38.27 0.08 3.03
CA THR A 53 -39.70 0.37 2.81
C THR A 53 -40.29 -0.58 1.76
N GLU A 54 -41.62 -0.73 1.72
CA GLU A 54 -42.31 -1.62 0.76
C GLU A 54 -42.01 -1.27 -0.71
N THR A 55 -41.70 0.00 -0.98
CA THR A 55 -41.25 0.51 -2.27
C THR A 55 -39.89 1.20 -2.08
N PRO A 56 -38.77 0.60 -2.53
CA PRO A 56 -37.45 1.19 -2.34
C PRO A 56 -37.32 2.50 -3.13
N GLU A 57 -36.74 3.50 -2.49
CA GLU A 57 -36.46 4.79 -3.11
C GLU A 57 -35.41 4.67 -4.23
N PRO A 58 -35.42 5.55 -5.24
CA PRO A 58 -34.43 5.56 -6.32
C PRO A 58 -33.00 5.70 -5.78
N LYS A 59 -32.05 5.00 -6.42
CA LYS A 59 -30.64 4.98 -6.00
C LYS A 59 -30.00 6.36 -5.88
N ILE A 60 -30.40 7.31 -6.75
CA ILE A 60 -29.87 8.68 -6.70
C ILE A 60 -30.29 9.42 -5.43
N VAL A 61 -31.50 9.14 -4.94
CA VAL A 61 -32.07 9.73 -3.73
C VAL A 61 -31.43 9.10 -2.49
N THR A 62 -31.34 7.77 -2.43
CA THR A 62 -30.72 7.06 -1.30
C THR A 62 -29.23 7.42 -1.16
N LEU A 63 -28.51 7.56 -2.28
CA LEU A 63 -27.12 8.04 -2.27
C LEU A 63 -27.01 9.47 -1.75
N ALA A 64 -27.84 10.39 -2.25
CA ALA A 64 -27.83 11.78 -1.79
C ALA A 64 -28.20 11.90 -0.29
N ALA A 65 -29.14 11.09 0.18
CA ALA A 65 -29.53 10.99 1.59
C ALA A 65 -28.37 10.47 2.45
N ALA A 66 -27.67 9.41 2.03
CA ALA A 66 -26.52 8.87 2.76
C ALA A 66 -25.34 9.87 2.80
N GLN A 67 -25.08 10.60 1.71
CA GLN A 67 -24.07 11.67 1.69
C GLN A 67 -24.42 12.83 2.62
N LEU A 68 -25.71 13.19 2.71
CA LEU A 68 -26.19 14.19 3.65
C LEU A 68 -26.02 13.70 5.09
N LEU A 69 -26.41 12.46 5.39
CA LEU A 69 -26.25 11.85 6.72
C LEU A 69 -24.78 11.80 7.15
N LEU A 70 -23.88 11.41 6.24
CA LEU A 70 -22.45 11.42 6.49
C LEU A 70 -21.96 12.83 6.84
N SER A 71 -22.41 13.85 6.13
CA SER A 71 -22.02 15.26 6.36
C SER A 71 -22.58 15.79 7.68
N ILE A 72 -23.80 15.42 8.06
CA ILE A 72 -24.37 15.73 9.38
C ILE A 72 -23.51 15.10 10.49
N SER A 73 -23.14 13.82 10.32
CA SER A 73 -22.36 13.06 11.30
C SER A 73 -20.91 13.56 11.45
N SER A 74 -20.27 14.04 10.37
CA SER A 74 -18.86 14.43 10.39
C SER A 74 -18.64 15.93 10.63
N ILE A 75 -19.48 16.79 10.03
CA ILE A 75 -19.31 18.25 10.07
C ILE A 75 -20.10 18.85 11.22
N MET A 76 -21.43 18.66 11.24
CA MET A 76 -22.32 19.33 12.19
C MET A 76 -22.20 18.77 13.60
N ARG A 77 -22.20 17.45 13.74
CA ARG A 77 -22.10 16.74 15.03
C ARG A 77 -23.12 17.26 16.07
N PRO A 78 -24.43 17.22 15.77
CA PRO A 78 -25.48 17.67 16.69
C PRO A 78 -25.44 16.88 18.01
N ASN A 79 -25.88 17.53 19.10
CA ASN A 79 -25.91 16.91 20.42
C ASN A 79 -26.96 15.78 20.45
N GLY A 80 -26.62 14.63 21.01
CA GLY A 80 -27.58 13.53 21.18
C GLY A 80 -27.94 12.80 19.89
N LEU A 81 -27.15 12.94 18.82
CA LEU A 81 -27.36 12.22 17.55
C LEU A 81 -27.53 10.70 17.74
N GLN A 82 -26.85 10.13 18.74
CA GLN A 82 -26.94 8.72 19.10
C GLN A 82 -28.27 8.33 19.77
N GLU A 83 -28.98 9.28 20.36
CA GLU A 83 -30.20 9.06 21.16
C GLU A 83 -31.47 9.32 20.35
N GLN A 84 -31.33 9.86 19.14
CA GLN A 84 -32.44 10.09 18.23
C GLN A 84 -33.05 8.77 17.75
N SER A 85 -34.38 8.77 17.65
CA SER A 85 -35.16 7.60 17.21
C SER A 85 -34.75 7.09 15.83
N GLY A 86 -34.59 7.97 14.84
CA GLY A 86 -34.17 7.56 13.50
C GLY A 86 -32.79 6.89 13.50
N MET A 87 -31.81 7.50 14.16
CA MET A 87 -30.46 6.92 14.25
C MET A 87 -30.44 5.58 14.99
N LEU A 88 -31.23 5.43 16.06
CA LEU A 88 -31.37 4.16 16.77
C LEU A 88 -31.97 3.06 15.86
N GLN A 89 -32.97 3.39 15.03
CA GLN A 89 -33.53 2.46 14.06
C GLN A 89 -32.49 2.04 13.01
N MET A 90 -31.66 2.97 12.53
CA MET A 90 -30.57 2.64 11.61
C MET A 90 -29.48 1.77 12.26
N ILE A 91 -29.11 2.06 13.50
CA ILE A 91 -28.15 1.26 14.27
C ILE A 91 -28.69 -0.18 14.46
N GLN A 92 -29.98 -0.32 14.75
CA GLN A 92 -30.65 -1.61 14.90
C GLN A 92 -30.80 -2.36 13.58
N ALA A 93 -31.02 -1.65 12.46
CA ALA A 93 -31.05 -2.25 11.13
C ALA A 93 -29.70 -2.90 10.79
N GLY A 94 -28.59 -2.28 11.21
CA GLY A 94 -27.25 -2.86 11.11
C GLY A 94 -26.94 -3.27 9.67
N ARG A 95 -26.65 -4.56 9.45
CA ARG A 95 -26.34 -5.13 8.13
C ARG A 95 -27.57 -5.32 7.23
N ASN A 96 -28.79 -5.24 7.76
CA ASN A 96 -30.03 -5.56 7.05
C ASN A 96 -30.51 -4.39 6.17
N LEU A 97 -29.68 -3.97 5.20
CA LEU A 97 -30.00 -2.94 4.21
C LEU A 97 -29.79 -3.44 2.77
N PRO A 98 -30.45 -4.55 2.35
CA PRO A 98 -30.18 -5.19 1.06
C PRO A 98 -30.66 -4.37 -0.15
N HIS A 99 -31.54 -3.38 0.06
CA HIS A 99 -32.05 -2.49 -1.00
C HIS A 99 -31.05 -1.41 -1.39
N LEU A 100 -30.08 -1.10 -0.52
CA LEU A 100 -29.06 -0.11 -0.80
C LEU A 100 -27.93 -0.73 -1.62
N ASP A 101 -27.41 0.03 -2.58
CA ASP A 101 -26.18 -0.35 -3.26
C ASP A 101 -24.98 -0.26 -2.30
N ARG A 102 -23.86 -0.89 -2.70
CA ARG A 102 -22.66 -0.99 -1.86
C ARG A 102 -22.13 0.37 -1.40
N GLN A 103 -22.09 1.36 -2.30
CA GLN A 103 -21.57 2.68 -1.99
C GLN A 103 -22.46 3.40 -0.98
N THR A 104 -23.79 3.35 -1.16
CA THR A 104 -24.74 3.96 -0.21
C THR A 104 -24.69 3.29 1.16
N SER A 105 -24.65 1.95 1.19
CA SER A 105 -24.49 1.19 2.45
C SER A 105 -23.22 1.57 3.20
N GLN A 106 -22.10 1.71 2.49
CA GLN A 106 -20.82 2.13 3.06
C GLN A 106 -20.90 3.51 3.72
N LEU A 107 -21.52 4.49 3.05
CA LEU A 107 -21.71 5.84 3.59
C LEU A 107 -22.60 5.82 4.85
N VAL A 108 -23.65 4.99 4.86
CA VAL A 108 -24.49 4.79 6.03
C VAL A 108 -23.68 4.23 7.19
N PHE A 109 -22.91 3.16 6.99
CA PHE A 109 -22.10 2.57 8.05
C PHE A 109 -21.06 3.55 8.60
N GLN A 110 -20.39 4.32 7.74
CA GLN A 110 -19.46 5.38 8.14
C GLN A 110 -20.16 6.49 8.94
N SER A 111 -21.36 6.87 8.53
CA SER A 111 -22.13 7.88 9.25
C SER A 111 -22.50 7.41 10.66
N ILE A 112 -22.95 6.16 10.81
CA ILE A 112 -23.25 5.55 12.11
C ILE A 112 -21.98 5.46 12.98
N CYS A 113 -20.85 5.03 12.41
CA CYS A 113 -19.58 5.01 13.13
C CYS A 113 -19.15 6.42 13.59
N ASN A 114 -19.32 7.46 12.75
CA ASN A 114 -19.03 8.85 13.14
C ASN A 114 -19.89 9.29 14.33
N CYS A 115 -21.19 8.95 14.30
CA CYS A 115 -22.11 9.23 15.42
C CYS A 115 -21.61 8.61 16.72
N LEU A 116 -21.07 7.39 16.68
CA LEU A 116 -20.62 6.63 17.86
C LEU A 116 -19.21 7.04 18.35
N ILE A 117 -18.32 7.43 17.45
CA ILE A 117 -16.90 7.71 17.71
C ILE A 117 -16.65 9.17 18.11
N LEU A 118 -17.22 10.13 17.39
CA LEU A 118 -16.78 11.51 17.48
C LEU A 118 -17.29 12.22 18.75
N PRO A 119 -16.46 13.04 19.41
CA PRO A 119 -16.88 13.76 20.60
C PRO A 119 -17.87 14.89 20.28
N HIS A 120 -19.00 14.87 21.00
CA HIS A 120 -19.94 16.00 21.06
C HIS A 120 -19.24 17.24 21.61
N GLN A 121 -19.52 18.41 21.02
CA GLN A 121 -18.81 19.67 21.30
C GLN A 121 -18.89 20.14 22.76
N GLN A 122 -19.86 19.65 23.56
CA GLN A 122 -20.07 20.07 24.96
C GLN A 122 -19.47 19.13 26.02
N ASN A 123 -19.04 17.91 25.67
CA ASN A 123 -18.51 16.93 26.65
C ASN A 123 -17.05 17.17 27.06
N LEU A 124 -16.42 18.26 26.61
CA LEU A 124 -15.04 18.61 26.96
C LEU A 124 -14.93 19.29 28.33
N ALA A 125 -16.05 19.71 28.95
CA ALA A 125 -16.05 20.52 30.17
C ALA A 125 -16.36 19.75 31.47
N SER A 126 -16.79 18.48 31.42
CA SER A 126 -17.19 17.71 32.60
C SER A 126 -16.17 16.62 32.94
N GLY A 127 -15.84 16.49 34.24
CA GLY A 127 -14.81 15.60 34.79
C GLY A 127 -15.02 14.08 34.62
N ASN A 128 -16.00 13.63 33.82
CA ASN A 128 -16.35 12.22 33.60
C ASN A 128 -15.95 11.71 32.20
N GLN A 129 -14.90 12.28 31.60
CA GLN A 129 -14.48 11.91 30.24
C GLN A 129 -14.21 10.41 30.07
N GLN A 130 -13.64 9.74 31.09
CA GLN A 130 -13.31 8.32 31.04
C GLN A 130 -14.55 7.41 30.89
N GLU A 131 -15.64 7.71 31.63
CA GLU A 131 -16.89 6.93 31.59
C GLU A 131 -17.65 7.13 30.29
N VAL A 132 -17.66 8.35 29.76
CA VAL A 132 -18.28 8.66 28.46
C VAL A 132 -17.54 7.94 27.34
N LEU A 133 -16.21 7.85 27.42
CA LEU A 133 -15.39 7.15 26.44
C LEU A 133 -15.61 5.63 26.48
N SER A 134 -15.72 5.03 27.67
CA SER A 134 -15.98 3.59 27.79
C SER A 134 -17.38 3.20 27.29
N GLN A 135 -18.39 4.02 27.56
CA GLN A 135 -19.75 3.81 27.01
C GLN A 135 -19.77 3.90 25.49
N ARG A 136 -19.04 4.86 24.89
CA ARG A 136 -18.91 4.97 23.43
C ARG A 136 -18.19 3.78 22.83
N ALA A 137 -17.09 3.35 23.45
CA ALA A 137 -16.37 2.15 23.03
C ALA A 137 -17.28 0.92 23.03
N HIS A 138 -18.12 0.78 24.07
CA HIS A 138 -19.07 -0.32 24.19
C HIS A 138 -20.12 -0.31 23.07
N ARG A 139 -20.81 0.83 22.86
CA ARG A 139 -21.82 0.95 21.79
C ARG A 139 -21.24 0.75 20.39
N LEU A 140 -20.04 1.29 20.14
CA LEU A 140 -19.32 1.05 18.89
C LEU A 140 -19.02 -0.44 18.71
N SER A 141 -18.57 -1.12 19.77
CA SER A 141 -18.29 -2.55 19.73
C SER A 141 -19.55 -3.37 19.45
N GLU A 142 -20.69 -3.04 20.07
CA GLU A 142 -21.97 -3.71 19.80
C GLU A 142 -22.41 -3.58 18.34
N TYR A 143 -22.29 -2.38 17.77
CA TYR A 143 -22.63 -2.13 16.37
C TYR A 143 -21.68 -2.86 15.41
N ILE A 144 -20.37 -2.76 15.63
CA ILE A 144 -19.38 -3.45 14.79
C ILE A 144 -19.53 -4.98 14.90
N ASN A 145 -19.83 -5.50 16.09
CA ASN A 145 -20.14 -6.91 16.30
C ASN A 145 -21.45 -7.34 15.64
N SER A 146 -22.45 -6.46 15.53
CA SER A 146 -23.70 -6.77 14.82
C SER A 146 -23.46 -6.90 13.32
N LEU A 147 -22.59 -6.06 12.74
CA LEU A 147 -22.14 -6.18 11.34
C LEU A 147 -21.36 -7.47 11.09
N ALA A 148 -20.58 -7.91 12.09
CA ALA A 148 -19.76 -9.13 12.03
C ALA A 148 -20.43 -10.37 12.63
N LYS A 149 -21.74 -10.33 12.93
CA LYS A 149 -22.43 -11.36 13.73
C LYS A 149 -22.25 -12.77 13.15
N ASP A 150 -22.40 -12.89 11.84
CA ASP A 150 -22.27 -14.18 11.15
C ASP A 150 -20.84 -14.71 11.20
N LEU A 151 -19.84 -13.83 11.10
CA LEU A 151 -18.42 -14.17 11.19
C LEU A 151 -18.04 -14.60 12.61
N LEU A 152 -18.53 -13.88 13.62
CA LEU A 152 -18.30 -14.21 15.03
C LEU A 152 -18.95 -15.55 15.42
N ALA A 153 -20.08 -15.90 14.78
CA ALA A 153 -20.78 -17.16 14.99
C ALA A 153 -20.13 -18.37 14.28
N VAL A 154 -19.10 -18.18 13.45
CA VAL A 154 -18.42 -19.29 12.76
C VAL A 154 -17.81 -20.25 13.78
N ALA A 155 -18.27 -21.50 13.75
CA ALA A 155 -17.72 -22.59 14.54
C ALA A 155 -16.79 -23.47 13.68
N PRO A 156 -15.85 -24.24 14.28
CA PRO A 156 -14.92 -25.11 13.54
C PRO A 156 -15.61 -26.19 12.69
N GLN A 157 -16.88 -26.51 13.02
CA GLN A 157 -17.70 -27.52 12.36
C GLN A 157 -18.41 -26.97 11.09
N THR A 158 -18.24 -25.69 10.78
CA THR A 158 -18.98 -25.03 9.68
C THR A 158 -18.42 -25.49 8.33
N LEU A 159 -19.32 -25.77 7.38
CA LEU A 159 -18.94 -26.16 6.02
C LEU A 159 -18.06 -25.07 5.37
N PRO A 160 -16.91 -25.43 4.75
CA PRO A 160 -15.97 -24.46 4.18
C PRO A 160 -16.59 -23.47 3.18
N GLY A 161 -17.55 -23.91 2.37
CA GLY A 161 -18.25 -23.05 1.42
C GLY A 161 -19.07 -21.95 2.11
N LYS A 162 -19.78 -22.29 3.19
CA LYS A 162 -20.55 -21.32 3.99
C LYS A 162 -19.64 -20.35 4.74
N VAL A 163 -18.50 -20.83 5.24
CA VAL A 163 -17.47 -19.97 5.85
C VAL A 163 -16.95 -18.96 4.83
N THR A 164 -16.66 -19.41 3.61
CA THR A 164 -16.17 -18.54 2.53
C THR A 164 -17.19 -17.43 2.21
N GLU A 165 -18.46 -17.77 2.06
CA GLU A 165 -19.54 -16.80 1.81
C GLU A 165 -19.65 -15.75 2.93
N ILE A 166 -19.60 -16.19 4.20
CA ILE A 166 -19.65 -15.30 5.36
C ILE A 166 -18.44 -14.35 5.38
N VAL A 167 -17.23 -14.89 5.17
CA VAL A 167 -15.98 -14.11 5.20
C VAL A 167 -15.96 -13.08 4.07
N VAL A 168 -16.23 -13.53 2.84
CA VAL A 168 -16.21 -12.69 1.63
C VAL A 168 -17.29 -11.61 1.67
N SER A 169 -18.42 -11.86 2.33
CA SER A 169 -19.48 -10.86 2.46
C SER A 169 -19.29 -9.88 3.63
N SER A 170 -18.62 -10.29 4.72
CA SER A 170 -18.56 -9.51 5.97
C SER A 170 -17.28 -8.67 6.09
N LEU A 171 -16.12 -9.25 5.75
CA LEU A 171 -14.84 -8.57 5.92
C LEU A 171 -14.66 -7.33 5.03
N PRO A 172 -15.13 -7.29 3.77
CA PRO A 172 -15.01 -6.09 2.95
C PRO A 172 -15.74 -4.87 3.53
N ILE A 173 -16.90 -5.07 4.16
CA ILE A 173 -17.65 -4.00 4.82
C ILE A 173 -16.84 -3.42 5.97
N LEU A 174 -16.27 -4.29 6.81
CA LEU A 174 -15.45 -3.91 7.96
C LEU A 174 -14.15 -3.23 7.53
N ARG A 175 -13.54 -3.71 6.45
CA ARG A 175 -12.37 -3.11 5.81
C ARG A 175 -12.64 -1.68 5.36
N GLU A 176 -13.74 -1.45 4.65
CA GLU A 176 -14.15 -0.14 4.15
C GLU A 176 -14.41 0.89 5.26
N ILE A 177 -14.89 0.44 6.42
CA ILE A 177 -15.04 1.28 7.61
C ILE A 177 -13.65 1.69 8.13
N LEU A 178 -12.70 0.76 8.24
CA LEU A 178 -11.34 1.07 8.71
C LEU A 178 -10.60 2.02 7.77
N ASP A 179 -10.71 1.79 6.47
CA ASP A 179 -10.05 2.61 5.44
C ASP A 179 -10.49 4.09 5.52
N TYR A 180 -11.74 4.36 5.91
CA TYR A 180 -12.23 5.72 6.13
C TYR A 180 -11.53 6.44 7.29
N TYR A 181 -11.07 5.72 8.31
CA TYR A 181 -10.43 6.29 9.50
C TYR A 181 -8.89 6.28 9.45
N GLU A 182 -8.28 6.00 8.29
CA GLU A 182 -6.82 5.93 8.11
C GLU A 182 -6.09 7.18 8.64
N SER A 183 -6.60 8.38 8.32
CA SER A 183 -6.02 9.68 8.69
C SER A 183 -6.56 10.26 10.02
N SER A 184 -7.34 9.48 10.77
CA SER A 184 -8.00 9.96 11.99
C SER A 184 -7.08 10.04 13.20
N ALA A 185 -7.50 10.81 14.22
CA ALA A 185 -6.74 11.00 15.45
C ALA A 185 -6.54 9.69 16.24
N SER A 186 -5.46 9.62 17.03
CA SER A 186 -5.09 8.42 17.80
C SER A 186 -6.21 7.93 18.73
N MET A 187 -6.98 8.85 19.34
CA MET A 187 -8.10 8.50 20.22
C MET A 187 -9.22 7.74 19.49
N THR A 188 -9.58 8.19 18.29
CA THR A 188 -10.54 7.49 17.42
C THR A 188 -10.03 6.10 17.08
N LYS A 189 -8.75 5.97 16.75
CA LYS A 189 -8.12 4.68 16.44
C LYS A 189 -8.08 3.74 17.65
N GLN A 190 -7.94 4.24 18.88
CA GLN A 190 -8.05 3.41 20.08
C GLN A 190 -9.46 2.85 20.28
N LEU A 191 -10.50 3.67 20.07
CA LEU A 191 -11.89 3.20 20.12
C LEU A 191 -12.16 2.15 19.04
N LEU A 192 -11.70 2.40 17.80
CA LEU A 192 -11.80 1.44 16.71
C LEU A 192 -11.08 0.13 17.04
N LEU A 193 -9.87 0.19 17.59
CA LEU A 193 -9.15 -1.02 18.01
C LEU A 193 -9.96 -1.84 19.02
N SER A 194 -10.57 -1.20 20.02
CA SER A 194 -11.38 -1.91 21.00
C SER A 194 -12.57 -2.65 20.39
N ALA A 195 -13.20 -2.07 19.36
CA ALA A 195 -14.34 -2.66 18.67
C ALA A 195 -13.92 -3.77 17.68
N PHE A 196 -12.81 -3.60 16.98
CA PHE A 196 -12.36 -4.53 15.94
C PHE A 196 -11.51 -5.69 16.47
N ARG A 197 -11.01 -5.63 17.71
CA ARG A 197 -10.11 -6.65 18.28
C ARG A 197 -10.68 -8.06 18.22
N GLY A 198 -11.93 -8.26 18.67
CA GLY A 198 -12.56 -9.58 18.66
C GLY A 198 -12.76 -10.14 17.26
N ILE A 199 -13.05 -9.25 16.29
CA ILE A 199 -13.23 -9.65 14.89
C ILE A 199 -11.88 -10.00 14.26
N LEU A 200 -10.82 -9.26 14.56
CA LEU A 200 -9.47 -9.56 14.11
C LEU A 200 -9.00 -10.92 14.62
N GLU A 201 -9.14 -11.17 15.93
CA GLU A 201 -8.80 -12.45 16.53
C GLU A 201 -9.58 -13.60 15.89
N LYS A 202 -10.89 -13.42 15.65
CA LYS A 202 -11.72 -14.42 14.98
C LYS A 202 -11.32 -14.63 13.52
N SER A 203 -10.98 -13.57 12.79
CA SER A 203 -10.54 -13.63 11.39
C SER A 203 -9.22 -14.41 11.26
N LEU A 204 -8.28 -14.20 12.20
CA LEU A 204 -7.03 -14.96 12.26
C LEU A 204 -7.25 -16.43 12.63
N GLN A 205 -8.22 -16.73 13.50
CA GLN A 205 -8.62 -18.10 13.78
C GLN A 205 -9.14 -18.79 12.51
N VAL A 206 -10.10 -18.17 11.81
CA VAL A 206 -10.66 -18.69 10.55
C VAL A 206 -9.57 -18.85 9.49
N TYR A 207 -8.64 -17.90 9.41
CA TYR A 207 -7.49 -18.02 8.51
C TYR A 207 -6.65 -19.27 8.81
N ASN A 208 -6.23 -19.47 10.06
CA ASN A 208 -5.43 -20.63 10.44
C ASN A 208 -6.12 -21.98 10.16
N GLU A 209 -7.45 -22.02 10.25
CA GLU A 209 -8.23 -23.24 10.01
C GLU A 209 -8.44 -23.52 8.51
N TYR A 210 -8.61 -22.48 7.67
CA TYR A 210 -9.08 -22.64 6.27
C TYR A 210 -8.12 -22.12 5.19
N TYR A 211 -6.95 -21.56 5.53
CA TYR A 211 -6.02 -20.95 4.56
C TYR A 211 -5.56 -21.90 3.44
N SER A 212 -5.44 -23.21 3.68
CA SER A 212 -5.05 -24.19 2.66
C SER A 212 -6.18 -24.54 1.68
N THR A 213 -7.44 -24.46 2.12
CA THR A 213 -8.59 -25.00 1.39
C THR A 213 -9.22 -23.99 0.43
N CYS A 214 -9.27 -22.71 0.80
CA CYS A 214 -9.97 -21.67 0.03
C CYS A 214 -9.10 -20.41 -0.15
N PRO A 215 -8.69 -20.06 -1.39
CA PRO A 215 -7.89 -18.86 -1.64
C PRO A 215 -8.67 -17.57 -1.36
N ASP A 216 -9.99 -17.55 -1.56
CA ASP A 216 -10.83 -16.37 -1.33
C ASP A 216 -10.85 -15.94 0.14
N ILE A 217 -10.82 -16.90 1.07
CA ILE A 217 -10.68 -16.61 2.51
C ILE A 217 -9.33 -15.96 2.79
N THR A 218 -8.27 -16.46 2.14
CA THR A 218 -6.91 -15.92 2.29
C THR A 218 -6.87 -14.47 1.81
N ASP A 219 -7.45 -14.17 0.65
CA ASP A 219 -7.53 -12.82 0.09
C ASP A 219 -8.34 -11.87 0.97
N ALA A 220 -9.53 -12.29 1.43
CA ALA A 220 -10.41 -11.47 2.26
C ALA A 220 -9.77 -11.16 3.64
N VAL A 221 -9.15 -12.14 4.28
CA VAL A 221 -8.51 -11.95 5.58
C VAL A 221 -7.24 -11.12 5.47
N LEU A 222 -6.38 -11.35 4.45
CA LEU A 222 -5.20 -10.51 4.23
C LEU A 222 -5.58 -9.07 3.88
N SER A 223 -6.59 -8.87 3.03
CA SER A 223 -7.11 -7.54 2.71
C SER A 223 -7.63 -6.80 3.95
N PHE A 224 -8.36 -7.49 4.82
CA PHE A 224 -8.82 -6.92 6.09
C PHE A 224 -7.65 -6.65 7.04
N GLY A 225 -6.72 -7.59 7.18
CA GLY A 225 -5.51 -7.44 7.98
C GLY A 225 -4.64 -6.26 7.52
N PHE A 226 -4.54 -6.04 6.21
CA PHE A 226 -3.86 -4.88 5.63
C PHE A 226 -4.50 -3.57 6.10
N SER A 227 -5.83 -3.43 5.98
CA SER A 227 -6.54 -2.23 6.45
C SER A 227 -6.43 -2.03 7.97
N VAL A 228 -6.47 -3.10 8.75
CA VAL A 228 -6.25 -3.06 10.20
C VAL A 228 -4.84 -2.58 10.52
N ILE A 229 -3.81 -3.14 9.90
CA ILE A 229 -2.42 -2.73 10.13
C ILE A 229 -2.23 -1.28 9.67
N ARG A 230 -2.62 -0.94 8.44
CA ARG A 230 -2.51 0.41 7.88
C ARG A 230 -3.16 1.49 8.77
N THR A 231 -4.33 1.19 9.32
CA THR A 231 -5.10 2.16 10.12
C THR A 231 -4.66 2.18 11.58
N LEU A 232 -4.43 1.01 12.19
CA LEU A 232 -4.31 0.81 13.65
C LEU A 232 -2.92 0.34 14.10
N GLN A 233 -1.90 0.37 13.24
CA GLN A 233 -0.54 -0.14 13.51
C GLN A 233 0.00 0.28 14.89
N ILE A 234 -0.10 1.58 15.19
CA ILE A 234 0.46 2.19 16.40
C ILE A 234 -0.27 1.67 17.64
N GLN A 235 -1.60 1.57 17.56
CA GLN A 235 -2.45 1.15 18.69
C GLN A 235 -2.35 -0.35 18.96
N LEU A 236 -2.13 -1.18 17.94
CA LEU A 236 -1.93 -2.63 18.08
C LEU A 236 -0.64 -2.96 18.85
N GLY A 237 0.40 -2.14 18.68
CA GLY A 237 1.72 -2.38 19.24
C GLY A 237 2.56 -3.36 18.42
N THR A 238 3.88 -3.21 18.52
CA THR A 238 4.87 -3.93 17.70
C THR A 238 4.82 -5.45 17.87
N GLU A 239 4.63 -5.93 19.10
CA GLU A 239 4.59 -7.36 19.42
C GLU A 239 3.40 -8.06 18.78
N TYR A 240 2.22 -7.44 18.83
CA TYR A 240 1.00 -8.03 18.29
C TYR A 240 0.99 -7.98 16.76
N VAL A 241 1.46 -6.88 16.17
CA VAL A 241 1.70 -6.81 14.72
C VAL A 241 2.67 -7.91 14.27
N ARG A 242 3.74 -8.16 15.03
CA ARG A 242 4.67 -9.26 14.74
C ARG A 242 3.99 -10.63 14.76
N HIS A 243 3.11 -10.87 15.75
CA HIS A 243 2.36 -12.12 15.84
C HIS A 243 1.46 -12.34 14.61
N ILE A 244 0.72 -11.30 14.19
CA ILE A 244 -0.14 -11.35 13.00
C ILE A 244 0.70 -11.68 11.75
N LEU A 245 1.83 -11.01 11.57
CA LEU A 245 2.71 -11.24 10.43
C LEU A 245 3.32 -12.64 10.46
N GLY A 246 3.68 -13.15 11.65
CA GLY A 246 4.15 -14.53 11.80
C GLY A 246 3.12 -15.56 11.31
N ILE A 247 1.83 -15.32 11.57
CA ILE A 247 0.74 -16.16 11.06
C ILE A 247 0.68 -16.10 9.52
N PHE A 248 0.67 -14.90 8.94
CA PHE A 248 0.56 -14.73 7.49
C PHE A 248 1.79 -15.28 6.75
N LEU A 249 3.01 -14.97 7.22
CA LEU A 249 4.26 -15.45 6.65
C LEU A 249 4.33 -16.98 6.69
N ASN A 250 4.08 -17.60 7.84
CA ASN A 250 4.12 -19.06 7.99
C ASN A 250 3.12 -19.77 7.06
N ALA A 251 1.92 -19.22 6.91
CA ALA A 251 0.91 -19.75 6.00
C ALA A 251 1.33 -19.65 4.53
N CYS A 252 1.98 -18.55 4.12
CA CYS A 252 2.48 -18.36 2.77
C CYS A 252 3.74 -19.19 2.48
N THR A 253 4.65 -19.38 3.43
CA THR A 253 5.83 -20.24 3.24
C THR A 253 5.44 -21.71 3.11
N LYS A 254 4.42 -22.17 3.84
CA LYS A 254 3.96 -23.57 3.82
C LYS A 254 3.18 -23.95 2.57
N ASN A 255 2.45 -23.01 2.00
CA ASN A 255 1.69 -23.25 0.79
C ASN A 255 2.55 -22.85 -0.41
N SER A 256 2.77 -23.77 -1.35
CA SER A 256 3.40 -23.42 -2.62
C SER A 256 2.64 -22.25 -3.27
N PHE A 257 3.37 -21.28 -3.80
CA PHE A 257 2.77 -20.19 -4.57
C PHE A 257 1.98 -20.77 -5.76
N THR A 258 0.76 -20.29 -5.96
CA THR A 258 -0.12 -20.66 -7.07
C THR A 258 -0.71 -19.42 -7.70
N GLU A 259 -1.09 -19.49 -8.97
CA GLU A 259 -1.71 -18.38 -9.68
C GLU A 259 -2.97 -17.85 -8.96
N SER A 260 -3.80 -18.75 -8.42
CA SER A 260 -5.01 -18.41 -7.65
C SER A 260 -4.76 -17.63 -6.36
N ARG A 261 -3.52 -17.61 -5.84
CA ARG A 261 -3.14 -16.94 -4.59
C ARG A 261 -2.34 -15.65 -4.81
N MET A 262 -2.10 -15.27 -6.06
CA MET A 262 -1.22 -14.14 -6.40
C MET A 262 -1.70 -12.82 -5.81
N LYS A 263 -3.00 -12.54 -5.85
CA LYS A 263 -3.58 -11.34 -5.23
C LYS A 263 -3.36 -11.29 -3.71
N SER A 264 -3.49 -12.44 -3.04
CA SER A 264 -3.22 -12.55 -1.61
C SER A 264 -1.73 -12.34 -1.31
N THR A 265 -0.84 -12.86 -2.15
CA THR A 265 0.59 -12.63 -2.06
C THR A 265 0.95 -11.15 -2.26
N GLU A 266 0.36 -10.48 -3.24
CA GLU A 266 0.51 -9.04 -3.45
C GLU A 266 0.11 -8.26 -2.20
N THR A 267 -1.06 -8.56 -1.65
CA THR A 267 -1.57 -7.92 -0.42
C THR A 267 -0.62 -8.15 0.75
N LEU A 268 -0.06 -9.36 0.88
CA LEU A 268 0.96 -9.64 1.89
C LEU A 268 2.21 -8.79 1.68
N LEU A 269 2.72 -8.67 0.45
CA LEU A 269 3.87 -7.80 0.16
C LEU A 269 3.58 -6.34 0.51
N GLN A 270 2.38 -5.84 0.18
CA GLN A 270 1.94 -4.49 0.57
C GLN A 270 1.91 -4.31 2.09
N ILE A 271 1.46 -5.32 2.85
CA ILE A 271 1.57 -5.32 4.32
C ILE A 271 3.04 -5.20 4.73
N LEU A 272 3.93 -6.02 4.16
CA LEU A 272 5.35 -6.01 4.50
C LEU A 272 6.02 -4.66 4.17
N CYS A 273 5.64 -4.01 3.07
CA CYS A 273 6.09 -2.66 2.71
C CYS A 273 5.73 -1.62 3.79
N LEU A 274 4.54 -1.70 4.38
CA LEU A 274 4.14 -0.81 5.49
C LEU A 274 4.98 -1.07 6.74
N ILE A 275 5.26 -2.34 7.04
CA ILE A 275 5.96 -2.74 8.26
C ILE A 275 7.45 -2.39 8.21
N VAL A 276 8.10 -2.62 7.07
CA VAL A 276 9.52 -2.30 6.86
C VAL A 276 9.83 -0.80 7.03
N LYS A 277 8.84 0.08 6.80
CA LYS A 277 8.98 1.52 7.06
C LYS A 277 8.95 1.88 8.55
N THR A 278 8.71 0.92 9.45
CA THR A 278 8.64 1.14 10.90
C THR A 278 9.85 0.57 11.64
N SER A 279 10.24 1.24 12.73
CA SER A 279 11.46 0.95 13.48
C SER A 279 11.51 -0.45 14.15
N GLY A 280 10.41 -1.20 14.17
CA GLY A 280 10.31 -2.53 14.79
C GLY A 280 10.53 -3.73 13.86
N ALA A 281 10.68 -3.52 12.56
CA ALA A 281 10.66 -4.59 11.56
C ALA A 281 11.97 -5.38 11.41
N GLY A 282 13.08 -4.93 12.01
CA GLY A 282 14.38 -5.59 11.89
C GLY A 282 14.41 -7.06 12.35
N VAL A 283 13.55 -7.45 13.31
CA VAL A 283 13.45 -8.84 13.79
C VAL A 283 12.75 -9.77 12.78
N LEU A 284 11.84 -9.23 11.98
CA LEU A 284 11.09 -9.98 10.97
C LEU A 284 11.84 -10.10 9.64
N LEU A 285 12.88 -9.29 9.45
CA LEU A 285 13.57 -9.18 8.18
C LEU A 285 14.14 -10.51 7.64
N PRO A 286 14.70 -11.42 8.46
CA PRO A 286 15.14 -12.73 7.97
C PRO A 286 13.98 -13.54 7.34
N ALA A 287 12.81 -13.58 8.00
CA ALA A 287 11.65 -14.32 7.49
C ALA A 287 11.06 -13.67 6.24
N ILE A 288 11.10 -12.34 6.13
CA ILE A 288 10.69 -11.60 4.93
C ILE A 288 11.61 -11.93 3.76
N LEU A 289 12.93 -11.93 3.98
CA LEU A 289 13.92 -12.23 2.95
C LEU A 289 13.88 -13.71 2.52
N GLU A 290 13.62 -14.63 3.45
CA GLU A 290 13.38 -16.04 3.13
C GLU A 290 12.15 -16.22 2.24
N LEU A 291 11.00 -15.65 2.63
CA LEU A 291 9.77 -15.71 1.82
C LEU A 291 9.98 -15.11 0.42
N THR A 292 10.63 -13.95 0.34
CA THR A 292 10.79 -13.23 -0.93
C THR A 292 11.86 -13.87 -1.82
N LEU A 293 13.09 -13.98 -1.36
CA LEU A 293 14.22 -14.42 -2.18
C LEU A 293 14.25 -15.95 -2.39
N ASP A 294 13.84 -16.76 -1.40
CA ASP A 294 13.97 -18.22 -1.52
C ASP A 294 12.72 -18.89 -2.08
N HIS A 295 11.55 -18.26 -1.92
CA HIS A 295 10.29 -18.88 -2.34
C HIS A 295 9.61 -18.09 -3.47
N LEU A 296 9.41 -16.77 -3.33
CA LEU A 296 8.65 -15.98 -4.30
C LEU A 296 9.43 -15.72 -5.59
N VAL A 297 10.70 -15.34 -5.49
CA VAL A 297 11.52 -15.02 -6.67
C VAL A 297 11.72 -16.22 -7.59
N PRO A 298 12.11 -17.41 -7.09
CA PRO A 298 12.23 -18.60 -7.94
C PRO A 298 10.92 -18.95 -8.65
N PHE A 299 9.78 -18.77 -7.96
CA PHE A 299 8.47 -19.00 -8.54
C PHE A 299 8.16 -18.02 -9.69
N LEU A 300 8.45 -16.73 -9.52
CA LEU A 300 8.22 -15.72 -10.57
C LEU A 300 9.11 -15.93 -11.80
N VAL A 301 10.35 -16.38 -11.61
CA VAL A 301 11.32 -16.62 -12.70
C VAL A 301 10.99 -17.89 -13.49
N GLN A 302 10.56 -18.96 -12.83
CA GLN A 302 10.32 -20.27 -13.49
C GLN A 302 9.18 -20.27 -14.51
N GLU A 303 8.12 -19.49 -14.29
CA GLU A 303 6.89 -19.59 -15.09
C GLU A 303 6.79 -18.58 -16.25
N SER A 304 7.85 -17.81 -16.57
CA SER A 304 7.77 -16.65 -17.50
C SER A 304 6.69 -15.62 -17.11
N ASN A 305 6.27 -15.62 -15.84
CA ASN A 305 5.25 -14.75 -15.27
C ASN A 305 5.72 -13.34 -14.99
N TRP A 306 7.02 -13.08 -15.15
CA TRP A 306 7.65 -11.84 -14.77
C TRP A 306 7.04 -10.62 -15.49
N ALA A 307 6.69 -10.79 -16.77
CA ALA A 307 6.05 -9.75 -17.58
C ALA A 307 4.51 -9.71 -17.42
N SER A 308 3.86 -10.84 -17.12
CA SER A 308 2.39 -10.89 -16.98
C SER A 308 1.91 -10.41 -15.61
N LYS A 309 2.77 -10.45 -14.58
CA LYS A 309 2.44 -10.15 -13.18
C LYS A 309 3.19 -8.92 -12.65
N SER A 310 3.19 -7.86 -13.46
CA SER A 310 3.90 -6.60 -13.19
C SER A 310 3.58 -6.02 -11.81
N ASP A 311 2.33 -6.10 -11.33
CA ASP A 311 1.94 -5.46 -10.06
C ASP A 311 2.62 -6.09 -8.83
N ILE A 312 2.75 -7.42 -8.82
CA ILE A 312 3.46 -8.15 -7.75
C ILE A 312 4.95 -7.88 -7.81
N VAL A 313 5.51 -7.87 -9.02
CA VAL A 313 6.93 -7.57 -9.26
C VAL A 313 7.25 -6.13 -8.80
N ALA A 314 6.40 -5.16 -9.16
CA ALA A 314 6.53 -3.78 -8.71
C ALA A 314 6.51 -3.69 -7.18
N THR A 315 5.53 -4.32 -6.53
CA THR A 315 5.41 -4.35 -5.06
C THR A 315 6.63 -5.01 -4.41
N LEU A 316 7.20 -6.05 -5.03
CA LEU A 316 8.42 -6.71 -4.55
C LEU A 316 9.64 -5.77 -4.61
N TYR A 317 9.81 -5.02 -5.69
CA TYR A 317 10.87 -4.02 -5.80
C TYR A 317 10.68 -2.86 -4.81
N GLU A 318 9.45 -2.41 -4.59
CA GLU A 318 9.14 -1.43 -3.54
C GLU A 318 9.48 -1.95 -2.13
N LEU A 319 9.26 -3.24 -1.88
CA LEU A 319 9.65 -3.88 -0.62
C LEU A 319 11.17 -3.87 -0.44
N PHE A 320 11.92 -4.25 -1.49
CA PHE A 320 13.38 -4.22 -1.45
C PHE A 320 13.92 -2.80 -1.26
N ASP A 321 13.34 -1.79 -1.91
CA ASP A 321 13.67 -0.39 -1.69
C ASP A 321 13.47 -0.01 -0.21
N GLY A 322 12.29 -0.33 0.33
CA GLY A 322 11.99 -0.09 1.74
C GLY A 322 12.99 -0.76 2.69
N ILE A 323 13.42 -1.99 2.39
CA ILE A 323 14.38 -2.74 3.19
C ILE A 323 15.76 -2.08 3.15
N LEU A 324 16.23 -1.71 1.95
CA LEU A 324 17.54 -1.08 1.78
C LEU A 324 17.58 0.31 2.43
N ILE A 325 16.52 1.11 2.30
CA ILE A 325 16.47 2.45 2.90
C ILE A 325 16.36 2.39 4.42
N ASN A 326 15.41 1.63 4.96
CA ASN A 326 15.05 1.70 6.39
C ASN A 326 15.85 0.73 7.28
N HIS A 327 16.37 -0.36 6.71
CA HIS A 327 17.07 -1.41 7.47
C HIS A 327 18.50 -1.63 6.99
N TRP A 328 19.18 -0.57 6.56
CA TRP A 328 20.60 -0.62 6.19
C TRP A 328 21.48 -1.28 7.26
N ASN A 329 21.16 -1.05 8.54
CA ASN A 329 21.85 -1.63 9.70
C ASN A 329 21.85 -3.16 9.76
N TYR A 330 20.91 -3.81 9.06
CA TYR A 330 20.87 -5.25 8.93
C TYR A 330 22.01 -5.78 8.06
N PHE A 331 22.33 -5.08 6.98
CA PHE A 331 23.42 -5.47 6.06
C PHE A 331 24.78 -4.94 6.54
N TYR A 332 24.80 -3.68 7.01
CA TYR A 332 26.00 -2.97 7.45
C TYR A 332 25.81 -2.49 8.88
N LYS A 333 26.57 -3.00 9.86
CA LYS A 333 26.52 -2.44 11.21
C LYS A 333 27.08 -1.02 11.21
N THR A 334 26.22 -0.01 11.39
CA THR A 334 26.66 1.37 11.57
C THR A 334 27.49 1.47 12.85
N SER A 335 28.79 1.58 12.70
CA SER A 335 29.74 1.53 13.80
C SER A 335 29.94 2.91 14.43
N VAL A 336 28.89 3.51 14.98
CA VAL A 336 29.02 4.74 15.80
C VAL A 336 29.85 4.44 17.06
N LEU A 337 29.71 3.23 17.63
CA LEU A 337 30.50 2.76 18.77
C LEU A 337 31.97 2.42 18.44
N ARG A 338 32.36 2.35 17.16
CA ARG A 338 33.75 2.09 16.78
C ARG A 338 34.56 3.39 16.76
N ARG A 339 33.95 4.53 16.37
CA ARG A 339 34.61 5.84 16.40
C ARG A 339 35.11 6.23 17.80
N LEU A 340 34.43 5.79 18.88
CA LEU A 340 34.87 6.00 20.26
C LEU A 340 35.93 5.01 20.75
N LYS A 341 36.18 3.91 20.03
CA LYS A 341 37.23 2.92 20.37
C LYS A 341 38.49 3.05 19.49
N THR A 342 38.43 3.79 18.38
CA THR A 342 39.54 3.98 17.43
C THR A 342 40.35 5.26 17.64
N ASP A 343 40.21 5.94 18.78
CA ASP A 343 41.18 6.99 19.16
C ASP A 343 42.45 6.41 19.83
N ALA A 344 42.54 5.09 20.01
CA ALA A 344 43.66 4.44 20.69
C ALA A 344 44.60 3.64 19.78
N GLU A 345 44.26 3.28 18.53
CA GLU A 345 45.15 2.44 17.71
C GLU A 345 45.22 2.89 16.25
N VAL A 346 46.44 3.19 15.84
CA VAL A 346 46.90 3.62 14.53
C VAL A 346 46.70 2.50 13.50
N GLY A 347 46.09 2.85 12.36
CA GLY A 347 46.30 2.14 11.10
C GLY A 347 45.51 0.85 10.92
N GLY A 348 44.29 0.96 10.40
CA GLY A 348 43.54 -0.18 9.90
C GLY A 348 42.21 0.25 9.30
N THR A 349 42.18 0.36 7.96
CA THR A 349 40.95 0.46 7.15
C THR A 349 40.20 -0.88 7.24
N GLU A 350 39.71 -1.26 8.42
CA GLU A 350 38.77 -2.36 8.53
C GLU A 350 37.42 -1.86 8.03
N GLY A 351 37.19 -2.09 6.73
CA GLY A 351 35.95 -1.82 6.02
C GLY A 351 34.71 -2.27 6.80
N GLU A 352 33.59 -1.61 6.55
CA GLU A 352 32.30 -2.00 7.14
C GLU A 352 32.03 -3.48 6.83
N LYS A 353 32.15 -4.35 7.85
CA LYS A 353 31.94 -5.79 7.69
C LYS A 353 30.46 -6.06 7.41
N ILE A 354 30.17 -6.61 6.24
CA ILE A 354 28.83 -7.00 5.79
C ILE A 354 28.45 -8.30 6.50
N GLN A 355 27.25 -8.36 7.10
CA GLN A 355 26.79 -9.54 7.84
C GLN A 355 25.92 -10.48 6.99
N HIS A 356 25.07 -9.90 6.16
CA HIS A 356 24.15 -10.65 5.30
C HIS A 356 24.41 -10.33 3.82
N GLY A 357 25.66 -10.51 3.40
CA GLY A 357 26.15 -10.11 2.08
C GLY A 357 25.48 -10.84 0.93
N GLU A 358 25.19 -12.13 1.09
CA GLU A 358 24.51 -12.93 0.07
C GLU A 358 23.11 -12.40 -0.24
N ARG A 359 22.32 -12.07 0.79
CA ARG A 359 20.97 -11.51 0.65
C ARG A 359 21.00 -10.10 0.05
N PHE A 360 21.97 -9.29 0.49
CA PHE A 360 22.19 -7.95 -0.06
C PHE A 360 22.54 -7.99 -1.55
N LEU A 361 23.49 -8.84 -1.93
CA LEU A 361 23.89 -9.03 -3.32
C LEU A 361 22.76 -9.63 -4.14
N ALA A 362 21.97 -10.56 -3.60
CA ALA A 362 20.81 -11.12 -4.31
C ALA A 362 19.79 -10.05 -4.70
N ILE A 363 19.43 -9.15 -3.77
CA ILE A 363 18.52 -8.02 -4.05
C ILE A 363 19.08 -7.14 -5.17
N LEU A 364 20.37 -6.78 -5.09
CA LEU A 364 20.97 -5.90 -6.10
C LEU A 364 21.19 -6.60 -7.44
N THR A 365 21.48 -7.90 -7.47
CA THR A 365 21.52 -8.66 -8.72
C THR A 365 20.15 -8.63 -9.40
N MET A 366 19.06 -8.78 -8.64
CA MET A 366 17.71 -8.66 -9.18
C MET A 366 17.41 -7.25 -9.72
N TYR A 367 17.97 -6.20 -9.13
CA TYR A 367 17.85 -4.85 -9.69
C TYR A 367 18.55 -4.77 -11.05
N GLY A 368 19.72 -5.39 -11.19
CA GLY A 368 20.43 -5.51 -12.46
C GLY A 368 19.61 -6.28 -13.51
N ASP A 369 19.03 -7.42 -13.13
CA ASP A 369 18.20 -8.24 -14.01
C ASP A 369 16.95 -7.50 -14.50
N ALA A 370 16.29 -6.71 -13.64
CA ALA A 370 15.17 -5.86 -14.04
C ALA A 370 15.54 -4.83 -15.11
N LEU A 371 16.73 -4.21 -15.01
CA LEU A 371 17.20 -3.26 -16.01
C LEU A 371 17.48 -3.95 -17.36
N VAL A 372 17.94 -5.20 -17.34
CA VAL A 372 18.15 -5.99 -18.58
C VAL A 372 16.82 -6.34 -19.25
N GLN A 373 15.80 -6.69 -18.46
CA GLN A 373 14.46 -7.03 -19.00
C GLN A 373 13.73 -5.82 -19.58
N ASN A 374 14.08 -4.61 -19.14
CA ASN A 374 13.66 -3.34 -19.74
C ASN A 374 12.14 -3.09 -19.74
N ASP A 375 11.43 -3.58 -18.71
CA ASP A 375 10.05 -3.16 -18.44
C ASP A 375 10.06 -1.68 -17.97
N PRO A 376 9.33 -0.77 -18.64
CA PRO A 376 9.38 0.65 -18.31
C PRO A 376 8.97 0.97 -16.87
N HIS A 377 7.94 0.31 -16.35
CA HIS A 377 7.45 0.59 -14.99
C HIS A 377 8.45 0.10 -13.95
N ILE A 378 8.95 -1.12 -14.10
CA ILE A 378 9.91 -1.72 -13.16
C ILE A 378 11.26 -1.01 -13.22
N CYS A 379 11.75 -0.66 -14.42
CA CYS A 379 12.99 0.10 -14.57
C CYS A 379 12.92 1.44 -13.82
N GLN A 380 11.78 2.14 -13.89
CA GLN A 380 11.59 3.39 -13.17
C GLN A 380 11.66 3.19 -11.64
N ILE A 381 11.04 2.14 -11.11
CA ILE A 381 11.09 1.81 -9.67
C ILE A 381 12.52 1.51 -9.24
N VAL A 382 13.22 0.65 -9.98
CA VAL A 382 14.60 0.24 -9.68
C VAL A 382 15.58 1.43 -9.74
N LEU A 383 15.50 2.27 -10.77
CA LEU A 383 16.38 3.43 -10.91
C LEU A 383 16.15 4.45 -9.78
N LYS A 384 14.88 4.73 -9.43
CA LYS A 384 14.55 5.59 -8.28
C LYS A 384 15.09 5.01 -6.97
N SER A 385 14.94 3.71 -6.76
CA SER A 385 15.46 3.02 -5.58
C SER A 385 16.99 3.10 -5.50
N LEU A 386 17.70 2.80 -6.59
CA LEU A 386 19.16 2.90 -6.65
C LEU A 386 19.65 4.32 -6.33
N GLN A 387 18.99 5.33 -6.90
CA GLN A 387 19.31 6.72 -6.62
C GLN A 387 19.09 7.05 -5.15
N ALA A 388 17.92 6.73 -4.58
CA ALA A 388 17.59 6.99 -3.19
C ALA A 388 18.56 6.29 -2.22
N VAL A 389 18.83 5.00 -2.42
CA VAL A 389 19.76 4.23 -1.60
C VAL A 389 21.19 4.80 -1.72
N ASN A 390 21.61 5.24 -2.91
CA ASN A 390 22.90 5.89 -3.06
C ASN A 390 22.97 7.29 -2.41
N GLU A 391 21.91 8.10 -2.50
CA GLU A 391 21.85 9.41 -1.87
C GLU A 391 21.96 9.29 -0.34
N HIS A 392 21.21 8.35 0.25
CA HIS A 392 21.18 8.08 1.69
C HIS A 392 22.44 7.38 2.23
N TRP A 393 22.90 6.32 1.55
CA TRP A 393 23.91 5.40 2.10
C TRP A 393 25.23 5.36 1.33
N LYS A 394 25.36 6.15 0.26
CA LYS A 394 26.52 6.13 -0.65
C LYS A 394 26.82 4.72 -1.17
N LEU A 395 25.77 4.02 -1.60
CA LEU A 395 25.80 2.64 -2.11
C LEU A 395 26.99 2.37 -3.04
N TYR A 396 27.20 3.24 -4.03
CA TYR A 396 28.23 2.99 -5.05
C TYR A 396 29.65 3.05 -4.49
N GLN A 397 29.86 3.71 -3.34
CA GLN A 397 31.15 3.77 -2.68
C GLN A 397 31.44 2.54 -1.81
N LYS A 398 30.45 1.67 -1.57
CA LYS A 398 30.63 0.48 -0.73
C LYS A 398 31.43 -0.59 -1.45
N GLU A 399 32.41 -1.18 -0.75
CA GLU A 399 33.35 -2.16 -1.31
C GLU A 399 32.67 -3.34 -1.99
N ALA A 400 31.63 -3.92 -1.37
CA ALA A 400 30.90 -5.03 -1.99
C ALA A 400 30.20 -4.67 -3.29
N PHE A 401 29.66 -3.45 -3.41
CA PHE A 401 29.07 -2.99 -4.66
C PHE A 401 30.16 -2.83 -5.73
N GLN A 402 31.26 -2.16 -5.38
CA GLN A 402 32.38 -1.94 -6.29
C GLN A 402 33.01 -3.24 -6.82
N MET A 403 33.20 -4.21 -5.94
CA MET A 403 33.89 -5.47 -6.26
C MET A 403 33.02 -6.44 -7.04
N HIS A 404 31.72 -6.52 -6.74
CA HIS A 404 30.85 -7.57 -7.28
C HIS A 404 29.86 -7.09 -8.35
N LEU A 405 29.45 -5.82 -8.35
CA LEU A 405 28.29 -5.36 -9.12
C LEU A 405 28.56 -4.13 -10.00
N LEU A 406 29.54 -3.29 -9.68
CA LEU A 406 29.73 -2.02 -10.37
C LEU A 406 29.96 -2.17 -11.88
N SER A 407 30.79 -3.13 -12.30
CA SER A 407 31.08 -3.38 -13.71
C SER A 407 29.85 -3.90 -14.48
N SER A 408 29.09 -4.82 -13.90
CA SER A 408 27.89 -5.37 -14.53
C SER A 408 26.79 -4.32 -14.64
N PHE A 409 26.57 -3.52 -13.60
CA PHE A 409 25.61 -2.40 -13.65
C PHE A 409 25.98 -1.34 -14.68
N GLN A 410 27.25 -0.89 -14.71
CA GLN A 410 27.70 0.08 -15.71
C GLN A 410 27.52 -0.46 -17.13
N TYR A 411 27.88 -1.73 -17.38
CA TYR A 411 27.67 -2.39 -18.66
C TYR A 411 26.18 -2.42 -19.06
N THR A 412 25.30 -2.84 -18.15
CA THR A 412 23.85 -2.88 -18.39
C THR A 412 23.30 -1.49 -18.71
N LEU A 413 23.67 -0.45 -17.94
CA LEU A 413 23.21 0.92 -18.18
C LEU A 413 23.69 1.47 -19.52
N ILE A 414 24.93 1.18 -19.93
CA ILE A 414 25.45 1.55 -21.25
C ILE A 414 24.59 0.90 -22.34
N ASN A 415 24.32 -0.40 -22.23
CA ASN A 415 23.48 -1.09 -23.22
C ASN A 415 22.04 -0.56 -23.23
N CYS A 416 21.44 -0.30 -22.07
CA CYS A 416 20.11 0.30 -21.98
C CYS A 416 20.06 1.67 -22.69
N LEU A 417 21.06 2.52 -22.51
CA LEU A 417 21.15 3.83 -23.18
C LEU A 417 21.29 3.71 -24.71
N LEU A 418 21.96 2.66 -25.19
CA LEU A 418 22.13 2.42 -26.63
C LEU A 418 20.82 1.94 -27.28
N MET A 419 20.01 1.17 -26.56
CA MET A 419 18.71 0.66 -27.04
C MET A 419 17.67 1.80 -27.20
N PRO A 420 16.76 1.73 -28.21
CA PRO A 420 15.77 2.77 -28.46
C PRO A 420 14.81 2.99 -27.28
N GLU A 421 14.49 1.94 -26.53
CA GLU A 421 13.65 1.98 -25.33
C GLU A 421 14.28 2.77 -24.17
N GLY A 422 15.62 2.87 -24.13
CA GLY A 422 16.35 3.66 -23.14
C GLY A 422 16.12 5.18 -23.25
N ALA A 423 15.47 5.64 -24.32
CA ALA A 423 15.07 7.05 -24.46
C ALA A 423 14.07 7.49 -23.39
N LEU A 424 13.22 6.57 -22.88
CA LEU A 424 12.21 6.89 -21.87
C LEU A 424 12.80 7.30 -20.52
N PHE A 425 13.99 6.77 -20.18
CA PHE A 425 14.65 6.98 -18.88
C PHE A 425 16.03 7.61 -19.04
N TYR A 426 16.28 8.30 -20.16
CA TYR A 426 17.59 8.81 -20.52
C TYR A 426 18.26 9.60 -19.40
N ASP A 427 17.56 10.58 -18.82
CA ASP A 427 18.12 11.44 -17.76
C ASP A 427 18.50 10.63 -16.51
N GLN A 428 17.66 9.68 -16.11
CA GLN A 428 17.86 8.84 -14.92
C GLN A 428 19.01 7.86 -15.13
N LEU A 429 19.02 7.15 -16.28
CA LEU A 429 20.10 6.25 -16.66
C LEU A 429 21.43 6.98 -16.74
N MET A 430 21.45 8.17 -17.35
CA MET A 430 22.65 9.00 -17.49
C MET A 430 23.18 9.46 -16.13
N GLN A 431 22.29 9.95 -15.26
CA GLN A 431 22.65 10.37 -13.91
C GLN A 431 23.20 9.20 -13.08
N THR A 432 22.55 8.03 -13.14
CA THR A 432 23.01 6.82 -12.45
C THR A 432 24.38 6.38 -12.96
N LEU A 433 24.56 6.29 -14.28
CA LEU A 433 25.82 5.88 -14.90
C LEU A 433 26.96 6.85 -14.57
N PHE A 434 26.71 8.17 -14.65
CA PHE A 434 27.67 9.18 -14.26
C PHE A 434 28.09 9.04 -12.80
N THR A 435 27.12 8.87 -11.89
CA THR A 435 27.41 8.76 -10.45
C THR A 435 28.22 7.50 -10.13
N MET A 436 27.94 6.38 -10.80
CA MET A 436 28.76 5.16 -10.70
C MET A 436 30.16 5.36 -11.29
N GLY A 437 30.26 6.10 -12.40
CA GLY A 437 31.51 6.43 -13.07
C GLY A 437 32.46 7.30 -12.24
N GLN A 438 31.91 8.25 -11.47
CA GLN A 438 32.67 9.10 -10.56
C GLN A 438 33.36 8.32 -9.43
N VAL A 439 32.80 7.17 -9.04
CA VAL A 439 33.43 6.32 -8.00
C VAL A 439 34.65 5.59 -8.55
N ASN A 440 34.54 5.03 -9.77
CA ASN A 440 35.64 4.32 -10.40
C ASN A 440 35.59 4.46 -11.93
N SER A 441 36.32 5.45 -12.43
CA SER A 441 36.43 5.74 -13.87
C SER A 441 37.15 4.64 -14.66
N GLN A 442 38.03 3.88 -14.02
CA GLN A 442 38.72 2.74 -14.67
C GLN A 442 37.75 1.59 -14.93
N THR A 443 36.86 1.29 -13.97
CA THR A 443 35.80 0.29 -14.17
C THR A 443 34.80 0.75 -15.22
N LEU A 444 34.47 2.05 -15.26
CA LEU A 444 33.61 2.61 -16.31
C LEU A 444 34.23 2.41 -17.69
N TYR A 445 35.51 2.73 -17.85
CA TYR A 445 36.24 2.52 -19.10
C TYR A 445 36.21 1.04 -19.53
N ARG A 446 36.47 0.11 -18.60
CA ARG A 446 36.39 -1.33 -18.88
C ARG A 446 34.99 -1.77 -19.29
N SER A 447 33.94 -1.18 -18.71
CA SER A 447 32.54 -1.49 -19.04
C SER A 447 32.18 -1.02 -20.45
N PHE A 448 32.71 0.13 -20.90
CA PHE A 448 32.59 0.55 -22.31
C PHE A 448 33.29 -0.42 -23.26
N LEU A 449 34.49 -0.92 -22.92
CA LEU A 449 35.15 -1.92 -23.75
C LEU A 449 34.33 -3.22 -23.82
N ALA A 450 33.75 -3.65 -22.71
CA ALA A 450 32.87 -4.82 -22.66
C ALA A 450 31.61 -4.64 -23.52
N ALA A 451 31.08 -3.42 -23.62
CA ALA A 451 29.97 -3.06 -24.51
C ALA A 451 30.34 -3.05 -26.01
N GLY A 452 31.59 -3.37 -26.37
CA GLY A 452 32.03 -3.55 -27.76
C GLY A 452 32.65 -2.31 -28.39
N PHE A 453 32.97 -1.28 -27.60
CA PHE A 453 33.65 -0.10 -28.11
C PHE A 453 35.16 -0.30 -28.22
N ALA A 454 35.79 0.38 -29.18
CA ALA A 454 37.23 0.26 -29.44
C ALA A 454 38.09 0.90 -28.33
N PRO A 455 39.20 0.25 -27.92
CA PRO A 455 40.11 0.77 -26.87
C PRO A 455 40.88 2.04 -27.26
N GLU A 456 40.89 2.39 -28.55
CA GLU A 456 41.51 3.61 -29.06
C GLU A 456 40.55 4.79 -29.14
N SER A 457 39.28 4.62 -28.75
CA SER A 457 38.29 5.69 -28.80
C SER A 457 38.62 6.82 -27.84
N GLN A 458 39.05 7.96 -28.39
CA GLN A 458 39.31 9.18 -27.65
C GLN A 458 38.05 9.69 -26.94
N ILE A 459 36.88 9.55 -27.58
CA ILE A 459 35.57 9.96 -27.05
C ILE A 459 35.28 9.27 -25.72
N ILE A 460 35.61 7.97 -25.58
CA ILE A 460 35.35 7.22 -24.34
C ILE A 460 36.31 7.64 -23.23
N ARG A 461 37.56 7.96 -23.56
CA ARG A 461 38.52 8.49 -22.59
C ARG A 461 38.08 9.85 -22.08
N ASP A 462 37.56 10.70 -22.95
CA ASP A 462 37.05 12.03 -22.61
C ASP A 462 35.78 11.91 -21.74
N ILE A 463 34.86 10.99 -22.06
CA ILE A 463 33.68 10.67 -21.24
C ILE A 463 34.09 10.21 -19.83
N CYS A 464 35.04 9.27 -19.73
CA CYS A 464 35.50 8.75 -18.44
C CYS A 464 36.31 9.77 -17.62
N ALA A 465 36.86 10.81 -18.24
CA ALA A 465 37.62 11.87 -17.59
C ALA A 465 36.75 13.05 -17.13
N THR A 466 35.47 13.08 -17.52
CA THR A 466 34.57 14.20 -17.23
C THR A 466 34.18 14.27 -15.76
N SER A 467 34.15 15.47 -15.18
CA SER A 467 33.84 15.73 -13.77
C SER A 467 32.44 16.31 -13.54
N ASP A 468 31.75 16.76 -14.58
CA ASP A 468 30.43 17.37 -14.51
C ASP A 468 29.38 16.62 -15.36
N LEU A 469 28.17 16.51 -14.81
CA LEU A 469 27.06 15.79 -15.46
C LEU A 469 26.65 16.38 -16.82
N PRO A 470 26.56 17.72 -17.03
CA PRO A 470 26.17 18.28 -18.32
C PRO A 470 27.12 17.90 -19.46
N THR A 471 28.43 18.00 -19.24
CA THR A 471 29.44 17.62 -20.25
C THR A 471 29.39 16.13 -20.53
N PHE A 472 29.22 15.30 -19.48
CA PHE A 472 29.10 13.85 -19.63
C PHE A 472 27.87 13.48 -20.46
N SER A 473 26.71 14.06 -20.14
CA SER A 473 25.45 13.82 -20.87
C SER A 473 25.53 14.25 -22.33
N PHE A 474 26.22 15.35 -22.63
CA PHE A 474 26.44 15.82 -23.99
C PHE A 474 27.30 14.85 -24.81
N GLN A 475 28.45 14.44 -24.28
CA GLN A 475 29.36 13.51 -24.95
C GLN A 475 28.74 12.12 -25.13
N MET A 476 28.03 11.62 -24.11
CA MET A 476 27.32 10.36 -24.18
C MET A 476 26.14 10.43 -25.17
N GLY A 477 25.44 11.56 -25.25
CA GLY A 477 24.39 11.79 -26.25
C GLY A 477 24.91 11.71 -27.68
N HIS A 478 26.08 12.31 -27.95
CA HIS A 478 26.75 12.19 -29.24
C HIS A 478 27.14 10.72 -29.55
N LEU A 479 27.69 10.01 -28.58
CA LEU A 479 28.06 8.60 -28.71
C LEU A 479 26.84 7.70 -29.04
N ILE A 480 25.71 7.94 -28.37
CA ILE A 480 24.46 7.20 -28.59
C ILE A 480 23.89 7.50 -29.99
N GLN A 481 23.95 8.75 -30.45
CA GLN A 481 23.51 9.10 -31.80
C GLN A 481 24.38 8.45 -32.87
N ASP A 482 25.71 8.50 -32.72
CA ASP A 482 26.65 7.90 -33.67
C ASP A 482 26.48 6.38 -33.79
N THR A 483 26.31 5.70 -32.64
CA THR A 483 26.10 4.25 -32.59
C THR A 483 24.77 3.83 -33.20
N ARG A 484 23.68 4.56 -32.94
CA ARG A 484 22.37 4.30 -33.56
C ARG A 484 22.40 4.54 -35.08
N CYS A 485 23.08 5.58 -35.55
CA CYS A 485 23.28 5.82 -36.98
C CYS A 485 24.09 4.70 -37.64
N GLY A 486 25.16 4.22 -36.99
CA GLY A 486 25.97 3.10 -37.49
C GLY A 486 25.21 1.77 -37.55
N GLN A 487 24.36 1.48 -36.56
CA GLN A 487 23.50 0.29 -36.57
C GLN A 487 22.45 0.34 -37.68
N ASN A 488 21.82 1.51 -37.91
CA ASN A 488 20.89 1.71 -39.02
C ASN A 488 21.56 1.55 -40.39
N SER A 489 22.80 2.01 -40.57
CA SER A 489 23.54 1.79 -41.82
C SER A 489 23.91 0.32 -42.08
N LYS A 490 24.10 -0.50 -41.02
CA LYS A 490 24.35 -1.95 -41.12
C LYS A 490 23.07 -2.76 -41.32
N ALA A 491 21.92 -2.28 -40.86
CA ALA A 491 20.63 -2.91 -41.09
C ALA A 491 20.17 -2.76 -42.57
N ILE A 492 20.50 -1.63 -43.20
CA ILE A 492 20.22 -1.37 -44.63
C ILE A 492 21.13 -2.18 -45.56
N SER A 493 22.25 -2.73 -45.07
CA SER A 493 23.23 -3.50 -45.86
C SER A 493 23.10 -5.02 -45.75
N LYS A 494 22.07 -5.57 -45.09
CA LYS A 494 21.73 -7.00 -45.22
C LYS A 494 21.07 -7.22 -46.60
N PRO A 495 21.66 -8.03 -47.50
CA PRO A 495 20.99 -8.42 -48.72
C PRO A 495 19.79 -9.30 -48.33
N LEU A 496 18.61 -8.98 -48.88
CA LEU A 496 17.48 -9.89 -48.88
C LEU A 496 17.91 -11.24 -49.47
N PRO A 497 17.59 -12.39 -48.85
CA PRO A 497 17.60 -13.65 -49.57
C PRO A 497 16.55 -13.66 -50.69
#